data_AF-A0A124H991-F1
#
_entry.id   AF-A0A124H991-F1
#
_cell.length_a   1.000
_cell.length_b   1.000
_cell.length_c   1.000
_cell.angle_alpha   90.00
_cell.angle_beta   90.00
_cell.angle_gamma   90.00
#
_symmetry.space_group_name_H-M   'P 1'
#
loop_
_entity.id
_entity.type
_entity.pdbx_description
1 polymer ?
#
loop_
_entity_poly.entity_id
_entity_poly.type
_entity_poly.pdbx_seq_one_letter_code
_entity_poly.pdbx_strand_id
1 'polypeptide(L)'
;MPPQRPLPTHRPPTDEDPSLRAAYRLCRRTTRVHDPEIYVLIQLMPAVLRPAGWALWAAATVLDDLADQQDAEPAERATRVEAWTQALQCDLVAGTSGDPVRQALVDTALRWRLDLSSLRGAMNSTRDDARGRHFADWAAWRSWCSEGVVPWVDQVRHLFEQAGVPMTLRLGRQQDYQRFIDGAQLTDVLTDLSADLAQGDLLLPQEALDAFPGAEDALRQGKWSPATAALIRELTALARQWVTRPAMTRGMHPGPAIVLDAAACLMRAQLDAVDAAGHSLLKRAPRPSLAARTGILVPARIRSKLAWSLTPLTMPGPRRPAATVRGPSAEAESTALRPPPPHSAGARPPQIAADRMPAHVAVIMDGNGRWAEQRGLPRPEGHRVGTAAAHEMVYGALEIDLRHLTLYAFSTENWKRDTEEITTILEEIRRDLDEGPIRDLDVRQRWLGHPDKLPEELVQALVREERRTRNRTGLTLTVCINYGGRDEITRTAAALAQAAHAGDIDPGLIREDDFARHLPHPDMPDVDLLWRTGNEQRTSNFLPWYTTYAELYFTPDYWPDVDRRDLWQAIAEYSRRQRRHGGAGQ
;
A
#
# COMPACT_ATOMS: atom_id res chain seq x y z
N MET A 1 17.64 43.51 -20.68
CA MET A 1 17.18 42.14 -20.98
C MET A 1 18.15 41.50 -21.95
N PRO A 2 18.91 40.48 -21.57
CA PRO A 2 19.62 39.65 -22.54
C PRO A 2 18.70 38.52 -23.05
N PRO A 3 18.87 38.06 -24.29
CA PRO A 3 18.00 37.06 -24.90
C PRO A 3 18.21 35.69 -24.26
N GLN A 4 17.11 35.01 -23.91
CA GLN A 4 17.14 33.63 -23.45
C GLN A 4 17.68 32.73 -24.57
N ARG A 5 18.72 31.96 -24.25
CA ARG A 5 19.23 30.87 -25.10
C ARG A 5 18.12 29.83 -25.29
N PRO A 6 17.98 29.23 -26.48
CA PRO A 6 17.03 28.15 -26.69
C PRO A 6 17.42 26.93 -25.85
N LEU A 7 16.43 26.32 -25.19
CA LEU A 7 16.56 25.07 -24.45
C LEU A 7 17.08 23.95 -25.38
N PRO A 8 18.03 23.09 -24.92
CA PRO A 8 18.62 22.07 -25.77
C PRO A 8 17.59 21.01 -26.15
N THR A 9 17.45 20.79 -27.47
CA THR A 9 16.78 19.62 -28.04
C THR A 9 17.63 18.38 -27.74
N HIS A 10 17.24 17.61 -26.72
CA HIS A 10 18.00 16.42 -26.33
C HIS A 10 17.83 15.28 -27.35
N ARG A 11 18.94 14.94 -28.02
CA ARG A 11 19.14 13.67 -28.76
C ARG A 11 19.14 12.48 -27.79
N PRO A 12 18.69 11.28 -28.23
CA PRO A 12 18.80 10.06 -27.43
C PRO A 12 20.30 9.72 -27.22
N PRO A 13 20.75 9.43 -25.98
CA PRO A 13 22.15 9.20 -25.70
C PRO A 13 22.60 7.82 -26.22
N THR A 14 23.63 7.82 -27.06
CA THR A 14 24.24 6.65 -27.71
C THR A 14 25.41 6.03 -26.94
N ASP A 15 25.60 6.37 -25.65
CA ASP A 15 26.74 5.96 -24.81
C ASP A 15 26.40 4.88 -23.76
N GLU A 16 25.35 4.08 -23.96
CA GLU A 16 25.04 2.97 -23.05
C GLU A 16 25.97 1.76 -23.25
N ASP A 17 26.39 1.18 -22.13
CA ASP A 17 27.03 -0.13 -22.03
C ASP A 17 26.33 -1.15 -22.98
N PRO A 18 27.06 -1.79 -23.91
CA PRO A 18 26.53 -2.82 -24.80
C PRO A 18 25.75 -3.93 -24.05
N SER A 19 26.16 -4.27 -22.83
CA SER A 19 25.51 -5.28 -21.99
C SER A 19 24.10 -4.85 -21.56
N LEU A 20 23.94 -3.61 -21.09
CA LEU A 20 22.67 -3.04 -20.67
C LEU A 20 21.68 -2.90 -21.83
N ARG A 21 22.18 -2.53 -23.03
CA ARG A 21 21.34 -2.53 -24.23
C ARG A 21 20.87 -3.92 -24.62
N ALA A 22 21.68 -4.95 -24.41
CA ALA A 22 21.27 -6.33 -24.65
C ALA A 22 20.21 -6.78 -23.63
N ALA A 23 20.38 -6.40 -22.36
CA ALA A 23 19.41 -6.64 -21.29
C ALA A 23 18.01 -6.04 -21.61
N TYR A 24 17.91 -4.75 -21.94
CA TYR A 24 16.63 -4.17 -22.34
C TYR A 24 16.02 -4.80 -23.60
N ARG A 25 16.84 -5.23 -24.57
CA ARG A 25 16.36 -5.97 -25.74
C ARG A 25 15.79 -7.34 -25.36
N LEU A 26 16.38 -8.02 -24.37
CA LEU A 26 15.86 -9.27 -23.83
C LEU A 26 14.49 -9.02 -23.21
N CYS A 27 14.36 -8.07 -22.27
CA CYS A 27 13.07 -7.73 -21.63
C CYS A 27 11.97 -7.43 -22.65
N ARG A 28 12.30 -6.66 -23.70
CA ARG A 28 11.38 -6.37 -24.81
C ARG A 28 10.96 -7.64 -25.58
N ARG A 29 11.88 -8.57 -25.83
CA ARG A 29 11.58 -9.84 -26.52
C ARG A 29 10.73 -10.75 -25.64
N THR A 30 11.11 -10.90 -24.36
CA THR A 30 10.35 -11.67 -23.36
C THR A 30 8.91 -11.18 -23.30
N THR A 31 8.70 -9.87 -23.10
CA THR A 31 7.35 -9.28 -23.07
C THR A 31 6.58 -9.57 -24.35
N ARG A 32 7.20 -9.42 -25.53
CA ARG A 32 6.53 -9.67 -26.82
C ARG A 32 6.10 -11.13 -27.01
N VAL A 33 6.87 -12.07 -26.49
CA VAL A 33 6.62 -13.51 -26.66
C VAL A 33 5.58 -14.00 -25.66
N HIS A 34 5.71 -13.62 -24.39
CA HIS A 34 4.80 -14.05 -23.32
C HIS A 34 3.46 -13.34 -23.43
N ASP A 35 3.48 -12.00 -23.56
CA ASP A 35 2.26 -11.20 -23.64
C ASP A 35 2.31 -10.18 -24.80
N PRO A 36 1.85 -10.59 -25.99
CA PRO A 36 1.74 -9.70 -27.14
C PRO A 36 0.81 -8.50 -26.93
N GLU A 37 -0.15 -8.56 -26.01
CA GLU A 37 -1.11 -7.48 -25.76
C GLU A 37 -0.48 -6.41 -24.88
N ILE A 38 0.12 -6.80 -23.76
CA ILE A 38 0.89 -5.89 -22.91
C ILE A 38 2.06 -5.28 -23.68
N TYR A 39 2.73 -6.05 -24.53
CA TYR A 39 3.76 -5.51 -25.42
C TYR A 39 3.23 -4.34 -26.27
N VAL A 40 2.03 -4.46 -26.84
CA VAL A 40 1.41 -3.40 -27.65
C VAL A 40 0.92 -2.24 -26.78
N LEU A 41 0.41 -2.49 -25.57
CA LEU A 41 0.03 -1.44 -24.63
C LEU A 41 1.24 -0.60 -24.22
N ILE A 42 2.39 -1.21 -23.94
CA ILE A 42 3.64 -0.49 -23.64
C ILE A 42 4.09 0.33 -24.86
N GLN A 43 3.81 -0.09 -26.11
CA GLN A 43 4.09 0.75 -27.28
C GLN A 43 3.27 2.04 -27.34
N LEU A 44 2.12 2.10 -26.65
CA LEU A 44 1.33 3.32 -26.51
C LEU A 44 1.92 4.31 -25.50
N MET A 45 2.93 3.91 -24.72
CA MET A 45 3.70 4.81 -23.85
C MET A 45 4.71 5.64 -24.68
N PRO A 46 5.22 6.76 -24.13
CA PRO A 46 6.29 7.52 -24.77
C PRO A 46 7.52 6.64 -25.00
N ALA A 47 8.22 6.85 -26.12
CA ALA A 47 9.37 6.03 -26.50
C ALA A 47 10.44 5.91 -25.41
N VAL A 48 10.60 6.96 -24.59
CA VAL A 48 11.58 7.01 -23.50
C VAL A 48 11.22 6.13 -22.30
N LEU A 49 9.93 5.84 -22.07
CA LEU A 49 9.46 5.01 -20.95
C LEU A 49 9.36 3.51 -21.31
N ARG A 50 9.32 3.18 -22.60
CA ARG A 50 9.09 1.78 -23.05
C ARG A 50 10.14 0.79 -22.54
N PRO A 51 11.45 1.10 -22.54
CA PRO A 51 12.45 0.19 -21.99
C PRO A 51 12.19 -0.17 -20.52
N ALA A 52 11.86 0.82 -19.70
CA ALA A 52 11.50 0.64 -18.30
C ALA A 52 10.22 -0.20 -18.13
N GLY A 53 9.18 0.08 -18.94
CA GLY A 53 7.95 -0.71 -18.94
C GLY A 53 8.18 -2.18 -19.29
N TRP A 54 9.02 -2.47 -20.30
CA TRP A 54 9.39 -3.85 -20.65
C TRP A 54 10.24 -4.52 -19.58
N ALA A 55 11.12 -3.79 -18.89
CA ALA A 55 11.94 -4.33 -17.81
C ALA A 55 11.09 -4.71 -16.58
N LEU A 56 10.14 -3.84 -16.19
CA LEU A 56 9.18 -4.13 -15.12
C LEU A 56 8.35 -5.37 -15.45
N TRP A 57 7.79 -5.44 -16.66
CA TRP A 57 6.98 -6.60 -17.06
C TRP A 57 7.79 -7.89 -17.14
N ALA A 58 8.96 -7.86 -17.78
CA ALA A 58 9.80 -9.05 -17.90
C ALA A 58 10.25 -9.59 -16.52
N ALA A 59 10.46 -8.72 -15.54
CA ALA A 59 10.77 -9.14 -14.18
C ALA A 59 9.59 -9.83 -13.50
N ALA A 60 8.37 -9.30 -13.65
CA ALA A 60 7.15 -9.94 -13.16
C ALA A 60 6.97 -11.33 -13.81
N THR A 61 7.14 -11.44 -15.14
CA THR A 61 7.07 -12.72 -15.87
C THR A 61 8.11 -13.73 -15.37
N VAL A 62 9.36 -13.31 -15.13
CA VAL A 62 10.39 -14.24 -14.63
C VAL A 62 10.02 -14.79 -13.25
N LEU A 63 9.47 -13.95 -12.36
CA LEU A 63 9.03 -14.40 -11.03
C LEU A 63 7.86 -15.38 -11.12
N ASP A 64 6.90 -15.10 -11.99
CA ASP A 64 5.74 -15.95 -12.28
C ASP A 64 6.18 -17.31 -12.86
N ASP A 65 7.05 -17.29 -13.88
CA ASP A 65 7.63 -18.51 -14.47
C ASP A 65 8.37 -19.37 -13.43
N LEU A 66 9.10 -18.75 -12.50
CA LEU A 66 9.79 -19.46 -11.42
C LEU A 66 8.81 -20.08 -10.43
N ALA A 67 7.66 -19.44 -10.19
CA ALA A 67 6.62 -19.98 -9.33
C ALA A 67 5.86 -21.12 -10.01
N ASP A 68 5.65 -21.07 -11.33
CA ASP A 68 4.78 -22.00 -12.06
C ASP A 68 5.51 -23.16 -12.78
N GLN A 69 6.85 -23.19 -12.74
CA GLN A 69 7.67 -24.25 -13.34
C GLN A 69 7.39 -25.66 -12.76
N GLN A 70 6.60 -26.45 -13.47
CA GLN A 70 6.19 -27.81 -13.04
C GLN A 70 7.31 -28.87 -13.06
N ASP A 71 8.54 -28.51 -13.41
CA ASP A 71 9.68 -29.42 -13.41
C ASP A 71 10.27 -29.65 -12.01
N ALA A 72 9.72 -28.99 -10.99
CA ALA A 72 10.21 -28.97 -9.62
C ALA A 72 9.06 -29.06 -8.60
N GLU A 73 9.39 -29.59 -7.41
CA GLU A 73 8.45 -29.65 -6.29
C GLU A 73 8.05 -28.24 -5.82
N PRO A 74 6.82 -28.04 -5.28
CA PRO A 74 6.34 -26.73 -4.80
C PRO A 74 7.31 -25.97 -3.88
N ALA A 75 7.99 -26.69 -2.98
CA ALA A 75 8.98 -26.10 -2.08
C ALA A 75 10.25 -25.61 -2.81
N GLU A 76 10.64 -26.30 -3.87
CA GLU A 76 11.79 -25.92 -4.69
C GLU A 76 11.46 -24.68 -5.54
N ARG A 77 10.28 -24.62 -6.16
CA ARG A 77 9.79 -23.42 -6.88
C ARG A 77 9.79 -22.19 -5.98
N ALA A 78 9.24 -22.31 -4.77
CA ALA A 78 9.27 -21.24 -3.76
C ALA A 78 10.72 -20.81 -3.42
N THR A 79 11.65 -21.76 -3.30
CA THR A 79 13.07 -21.47 -3.05
C THR A 79 13.72 -20.71 -4.21
N ARG A 80 13.36 -21.03 -5.46
CA ARG A 80 13.85 -20.33 -6.66
C ARG A 80 13.36 -18.88 -6.69
N VAL A 81 12.08 -18.64 -6.38
CA VAL A 81 11.50 -17.28 -6.27
C VAL A 81 12.24 -16.49 -5.19
N GLU A 82 12.42 -17.07 -4.00
CA GLU A 82 13.13 -16.42 -2.89
C GLU A 82 14.58 -16.07 -3.25
N ALA A 83 15.30 -16.99 -3.89
CA ALA A 83 16.67 -16.75 -4.34
C ALA A 83 16.75 -15.59 -5.35
N TRP A 84 15.81 -15.52 -6.29
CA TRP A 84 15.75 -14.42 -7.26
C TRP A 84 15.46 -13.08 -6.58
N THR A 85 14.52 -13.05 -5.61
CA THR A 85 14.18 -11.85 -4.84
C THR A 85 15.35 -11.34 -4.01
N GLN A 86 16.07 -12.24 -3.33
CA GLN A 86 17.27 -11.89 -2.56
C GLN A 86 18.39 -11.36 -3.48
N ALA A 87 18.60 -12.00 -4.62
CA ALA A 87 19.57 -11.53 -5.62
C ALA A 87 19.24 -10.11 -6.11
N LEU A 88 17.97 -9.83 -6.43
CA LEU A 88 17.56 -8.48 -6.83
C LEU A 88 17.84 -7.43 -5.75
N GLN A 89 17.64 -7.75 -4.46
CA GLN A 89 17.94 -6.83 -3.37
C GLN A 89 19.44 -6.49 -3.32
N CYS A 90 20.30 -7.52 -3.44
CA CYS A 90 21.75 -7.33 -3.54
C CYS A 90 22.13 -6.49 -4.77
N ASP A 91 21.53 -6.78 -5.92
CA ASP A 91 21.80 -6.08 -7.18
C ASP A 91 21.37 -4.60 -7.13
N LEU A 92 20.26 -4.29 -6.46
CA LEU A 92 19.80 -2.91 -6.25
C LEU A 92 20.77 -2.10 -5.37
N VAL A 93 21.36 -2.74 -4.36
CA VAL A 93 22.40 -2.12 -3.52
C VAL A 93 23.70 -1.94 -4.32
N ALA A 94 24.10 -2.93 -5.09
CA ALA A 94 25.29 -2.89 -5.95
C ALA A 94 25.14 -1.91 -7.12
N GLY A 95 23.90 -1.63 -7.53
CA GLY A 95 23.57 -0.84 -8.71
C GLY A 95 23.85 -1.55 -10.04
N THR A 96 24.04 -2.87 -10.01
CA THR A 96 24.29 -3.71 -11.19
C THR A 96 23.98 -5.18 -10.87
N SER A 97 23.78 -5.99 -11.89
CA SER A 97 23.43 -7.41 -11.85
C SER A 97 24.14 -8.18 -12.96
N GLY A 98 24.52 -9.43 -12.68
CA GLY A 98 24.96 -10.37 -13.70
C GLY A 98 23.82 -11.02 -14.50
N ASP A 99 22.60 -11.00 -13.96
CA ASP A 99 21.39 -11.43 -14.66
C ASP A 99 20.86 -10.31 -15.56
N PRO A 100 20.60 -10.55 -16.86
CA PRO A 100 20.18 -9.49 -17.78
C PRO A 100 18.82 -8.86 -17.47
N VAL A 101 17.84 -9.61 -16.94
CA VAL A 101 16.52 -9.05 -16.61
C VAL A 101 16.63 -8.19 -15.36
N ARG A 102 17.30 -8.66 -14.31
CA ARG A 102 17.60 -7.86 -13.12
C ARG A 102 18.48 -6.66 -13.45
N GLN A 103 19.42 -6.77 -14.40
CA GLN A 103 20.25 -5.63 -14.82
C GLN A 103 19.43 -4.51 -15.44
N ALA A 104 18.48 -4.84 -16.33
CA ALA A 104 17.56 -3.86 -16.90
C ALA A 104 16.65 -3.25 -15.82
N LEU A 105 16.19 -4.06 -14.86
CA LEU A 105 15.34 -3.62 -13.76
C LEU A 105 16.06 -2.68 -12.79
N VAL A 106 17.31 -2.99 -12.43
CA VAL A 106 18.16 -2.16 -11.57
C VAL A 106 18.49 -0.83 -12.24
N ASP A 107 18.90 -0.83 -13.51
CA ASP A 107 19.09 0.43 -14.27
C ASP A 107 17.77 1.22 -14.34
N THR A 108 16.64 0.55 -14.59
CA THR A 108 15.32 1.18 -14.58
C THR A 108 15.05 1.88 -13.25
N ALA A 109 15.27 1.19 -12.13
CA ALA A 109 15.05 1.74 -10.80
C ALA A 109 15.96 2.94 -10.50
N LEU A 110 17.25 2.86 -10.83
CA LEU A 110 18.20 3.95 -10.60
C LEU A 110 17.94 5.16 -11.52
N ARG A 111 17.65 4.90 -12.79
CA ARG A 111 17.41 5.92 -13.81
C ARG A 111 16.12 6.68 -13.56
N TRP A 112 15.07 5.97 -13.17
CA TRP A 112 13.74 6.52 -12.94
C TRP A 112 13.43 6.76 -11.47
N ARG A 113 14.39 6.54 -10.57
CA ARG A 113 14.25 6.72 -9.11
C ARG A 113 13.08 5.94 -8.52
N LEU A 114 12.84 4.73 -9.03
CA LEU A 114 11.76 3.86 -8.54
C LEU A 114 12.19 3.15 -7.26
N ASP A 115 11.28 3.11 -6.27
CA ASP A 115 11.45 2.31 -5.06
C ASP A 115 10.84 0.92 -5.25
N LEU A 116 11.70 -0.03 -5.65
CA LEU A 116 11.31 -1.43 -5.83
C LEU A 116 11.15 -2.20 -4.51
N SER A 117 11.47 -1.62 -3.35
CA SER A 117 11.27 -2.30 -2.06
C SER A 117 9.79 -2.61 -1.78
N SER A 118 8.90 -1.80 -2.36
CA SER A 118 7.44 -2.01 -2.32
C SER A 118 7.00 -3.30 -3.02
N LEU A 119 7.79 -3.85 -3.94
CA LEU A 119 7.50 -5.12 -4.63
C LEU A 119 7.77 -6.35 -3.76
N ARG A 120 8.43 -6.21 -2.60
CA ARG A 120 8.75 -7.34 -1.73
C ARG A 120 7.51 -8.10 -1.26
N GLY A 121 6.41 -7.39 -1.04
CA GLY A 121 5.11 -8.01 -0.74
C GLY A 121 4.61 -8.90 -1.87
N ALA A 122 4.59 -8.37 -3.10
CA ALA A 122 4.20 -9.12 -4.29
C ALA A 122 5.08 -10.35 -4.53
N MET A 123 6.40 -10.20 -4.40
CA MET A 123 7.34 -11.32 -4.57
C MET A 123 7.15 -12.41 -3.50
N ASN A 124 6.83 -12.03 -2.27
CA ASN A 124 6.48 -12.99 -1.22
C ASN A 124 5.16 -13.70 -1.52
N SER A 125 4.16 -12.99 -2.05
CA SER A 125 2.89 -13.59 -2.50
C SER A 125 3.16 -14.63 -3.59
N THR A 126 3.94 -14.28 -4.63
CA THR A 126 4.34 -15.21 -5.70
C THR A 126 5.09 -16.45 -5.16
N ARG A 127 5.93 -16.28 -4.14
CA ARG A 127 6.61 -17.40 -3.47
C ARG A 127 5.61 -18.31 -2.74
N ASP A 128 4.66 -17.73 -2.03
CA ASP A 128 3.68 -18.48 -1.24
C ASP A 128 2.69 -19.22 -2.17
N ASP A 129 2.34 -18.62 -3.32
CA ASP A 129 1.52 -19.20 -4.38
C ASP A 129 2.16 -20.45 -5.02
N ALA A 130 3.50 -20.54 -5.04
CA ALA A 130 4.22 -21.72 -5.53
C ALA A 130 3.89 -23.01 -4.75
N ARG A 131 3.16 -22.92 -3.62
CA ARG A 131 2.68 -24.05 -2.82
C ARG A 131 1.24 -24.49 -3.15
N GLY A 132 0.60 -23.86 -4.13
CA GLY A 132 -0.78 -24.15 -4.57
C GLY A 132 -1.77 -23.07 -4.14
N ARG A 133 -2.82 -22.88 -4.94
CA ARG A 133 -3.79 -21.78 -4.79
C ARG A 133 -5.20 -22.32 -4.53
N HIS A 134 -5.82 -21.89 -3.43
CA HIS A 134 -7.23 -22.17 -3.13
C HIS A 134 -7.85 -20.97 -2.40
N PHE A 135 -9.00 -20.51 -2.87
CA PHE A 135 -9.68 -19.33 -2.33
C PHE A 135 -11.06 -19.73 -1.80
N ALA A 136 -11.32 -19.49 -0.51
CA ALA A 136 -12.62 -19.81 0.08
C ALA A 136 -13.72 -18.89 -0.45
N ASP A 137 -13.44 -17.60 -0.58
CA ASP A 137 -14.39 -16.55 -0.93
C ASP A 137 -13.76 -15.48 -1.83
N TRP A 138 -14.60 -14.55 -2.29
CA TRP A 138 -14.13 -13.41 -3.09
C TRP A 138 -13.16 -12.49 -2.34
N ALA A 139 -13.21 -12.44 -1.01
CA ALA A 139 -12.32 -11.58 -0.24
C ALA A 139 -10.87 -12.11 -0.28
N ALA A 140 -10.69 -13.42 -0.09
CA ALA A 140 -9.40 -14.11 -0.22
C ALA A 140 -8.86 -13.97 -1.65
N TRP A 141 -9.70 -14.18 -2.66
CA TRP A 141 -9.31 -14.02 -4.07
C TRP A 141 -8.86 -12.59 -4.40
N ARG A 142 -9.57 -11.57 -3.90
CA ARG A 142 -9.18 -10.16 -4.10
C ARG A 142 -7.94 -9.76 -3.33
N SER A 143 -7.71 -10.33 -2.15
CA SER A 143 -6.45 -10.12 -1.40
C SER A 143 -5.26 -10.62 -2.21
N TRP A 144 -5.38 -11.82 -2.79
CA TRP A 144 -4.39 -12.38 -3.70
C TRP A 144 -4.12 -11.47 -4.91
N CYS A 145 -5.17 -11.01 -5.59
CA CYS A 145 -5.03 -10.05 -6.70
C CYS A 145 -4.30 -8.77 -6.27
N SER A 146 -4.67 -8.24 -5.10
CA SER A 146 -4.15 -6.98 -4.58
C SER A 146 -2.70 -7.08 -4.14
N GLU A 147 -2.31 -8.20 -3.54
CA GLU A 147 -0.96 -8.43 -3.04
C GLU A 147 0.02 -8.77 -4.18
N GLY A 148 -0.43 -9.52 -5.19
CA GLY A 148 0.40 -9.95 -6.31
C GLY A 148 0.58 -8.89 -7.41
N VAL A 149 -0.48 -8.20 -7.84
CA VAL A 149 -0.48 -7.41 -9.09
C VAL A 149 -0.36 -5.90 -8.84
N VAL A 150 -1.08 -5.35 -7.85
CA VAL A 150 -1.13 -3.90 -7.59
C VAL A 150 0.26 -3.27 -7.43
N PRO A 151 1.22 -3.86 -6.70
CA PRO A 151 2.54 -3.26 -6.52
C PRO A 151 3.30 -3.05 -7.83
N TRP A 152 3.13 -3.95 -8.82
CA TRP A 152 3.75 -3.82 -10.14
C TRP A 152 3.12 -2.70 -10.96
N VAL A 153 1.79 -2.58 -10.93
CA VAL A 153 1.07 -1.51 -11.63
C VAL A 153 1.43 -0.15 -11.02
N ASP A 154 1.62 -0.09 -9.70
CA ASP A 154 2.09 1.10 -9.00
C ASP A 154 3.50 1.53 -9.46
N GLN A 155 4.41 0.61 -9.80
CA GLN A 155 5.70 1.00 -10.38
C GLN A 155 5.56 1.70 -11.73
N VAL A 156 4.59 1.29 -12.54
CA VAL A 156 4.28 1.97 -13.81
C VAL A 156 3.71 3.36 -13.54
N ARG A 157 2.86 3.51 -12.52
CA ARG A 157 2.34 4.83 -12.08
C ARG A 157 3.49 5.76 -11.67
N HIS A 158 4.38 5.30 -10.78
CA HIS A 158 5.55 6.06 -10.34
C HIS A 158 6.48 6.40 -11.52
N LEU A 159 6.66 5.49 -12.48
CA LEU A 159 7.43 5.76 -13.70
C LEU A 159 6.88 6.95 -14.49
N PHE A 160 5.56 7.07 -14.62
CA PHE A 160 4.93 8.23 -15.27
C PHE A 160 5.07 9.52 -14.45
N GLU A 161 4.96 9.44 -13.12
CA GLU A 161 5.17 10.57 -12.22
C GLU A 161 6.58 11.13 -12.34
N GLN A 162 7.58 10.25 -12.31
CA GLN A 162 8.99 10.61 -12.48
C GLN A 162 9.28 11.20 -13.87
N ALA A 163 8.46 10.84 -14.86
CA ALA A 163 8.50 11.43 -16.20
C ALA A 163 7.85 12.83 -16.29
N GLY A 164 7.33 13.37 -15.19
CA GLY A 164 6.60 14.65 -15.15
C GLY A 164 5.14 14.56 -15.62
N VAL A 165 4.59 13.35 -15.70
CA VAL A 165 3.20 13.09 -16.14
C VAL A 165 2.47 12.34 -15.03
N PRO A 166 2.12 13.00 -13.92
CA PRO A 166 1.52 12.31 -12.80
C PRO A 166 0.20 11.65 -13.21
N MET A 167 0.08 10.37 -12.89
CA MET A 167 -1.14 9.58 -13.04
C MET A 167 -2.00 9.73 -11.80
N THR A 168 -2.48 10.95 -11.54
CA THR A 168 -3.25 11.25 -10.33
C THR A 168 -4.54 10.45 -10.27
N LEU A 169 -4.54 9.39 -9.46
CA LEU A 169 -5.74 8.66 -9.07
C LEU A 169 -6.42 9.46 -7.95
N ARG A 170 -7.62 9.98 -8.19
CA ARG A 170 -8.37 10.68 -7.14
C ARG A 170 -8.76 9.67 -6.05
N LEU A 171 -8.42 9.96 -4.79
CA LEU A 171 -8.65 9.10 -3.61
C LEU A 171 -10.09 8.55 -3.52
N GLY A 172 -11.11 9.35 -3.90
CA GLY A 172 -12.51 8.89 -3.98
C GLY A 172 -12.81 7.83 -5.07
N ARG A 173 -11.79 7.29 -5.75
CA ARG A 173 -11.89 6.25 -6.78
C ARG A 173 -10.91 5.10 -6.57
N GLN A 174 -10.29 4.99 -5.40
CA GLN A 174 -9.40 3.87 -5.08
C GLN A 174 -10.11 2.51 -5.26
N GLN A 175 -11.38 2.41 -4.87
CA GLN A 175 -12.20 1.22 -5.10
C GLN A 175 -12.48 0.93 -6.58
N ASP A 176 -12.70 1.95 -7.43
CA ASP A 176 -12.88 1.75 -8.88
C ASP A 176 -11.59 1.20 -9.52
N TYR A 177 -10.43 1.63 -9.03
CA TYR A 177 -9.13 1.16 -9.49
C TYR A 177 -8.86 -0.28 -9.05
N GLN A 178 -9.15 -0.62 -7.79
CA GLN A 178 -9.08 -1.99 -7.29
C GLN A 178 -10.01 -2.91 -8.09
N ARG A 179 -11.28 -2.52 -8.29
CA ARG A 179 -12.23 -3.28 -9.11
C ARG A 179 -11.75 -3.46 -10.55
N PHE A 180 -11.09 -2.45 -11.15
CA PHE A 180 -10.51 -2.63 -12.48
C PHE A 180 -9.42 -3.69 -12.50
N ILE A 181 -8.56 -3.73 -11.48
CA ILE A 181 -7.53 -4.76 -11.32
C ILE A 181 -8.17 -6.14 -11.11
N ASP A 182 -9.19 -6.25 -10.26
CA ASP A 182 -9.98 -7.48 -10.08
C ASP A 182 -10.57 -7.94 -11.43
N GLY A 183 -11.10 -7.01 -12.23
CA GLY A 183 -11.64 -7.28 -13.56
C GLY A 183 -10.57 -7.74 -14.55
N ALA A 184 -9.37 -7.15 -14.51
CA ALA A 184 -8.24 -7.57 -15.31
C ALA A 184 -7.81 -8.99 -14.94
N GLN A 185 -7.67 -9.29 -13.65
CA GLN A 185 -7.28 -10.61 -13.16
C GLN A 185 -8.35 -11.67 -13.50
N LEU A 186 -9.64 -11.35 -13.34
CA LEU A 186 -10.70 -12.29 -13.69
C LEU A 186 -10.76 -12.53 -15.20
N THR A 187 -10.47 -11.52 -16.02
CA THR A 187 -10.36 -11.68 -17.48
C THR A 187 -9.21 -12.61 -17.85
N ASP A 188 -8.09 -12.51 -17.14
CA ASP A 188 -6.91 -13.35 -17.29
C ASP A 188 -7.22 -14.81 -16.93
N VAL A 189 -7.75 -15.07 -15.72
CA VAL A 189 -8.21 -16.39 -15.26
C VAL A 189 -9.17 -17.05 -16.25
N LEU A 190 -10.12 -16.29 -16.80
CA LEU A 190 -11.08 -16.82 -17.78
C LEU A 190 -10.43 -17.11 -19.14
N THR A 191 -9.42 -16.35 -19.53
CA THR A 191 -8.71 -16.53 -20.80
C THR A 191 -7.77 -17.72 -20.74
N ASP A 192 -7.08 -17.89 -19.62
CA ASP A 192 -6.08 -18.93 -19.42
C ASP A 192 -6.64 -20.18 -18.74
N LEU A 193 -7.95 -20.24 -18.50
CA LEU A 193 -8.66 -21.38 -17.90
C LEU A 193 -8.24 -22.74 -18.47
N SER A 194 -8.05 -22.89 -19.79
CA SER A 194 -7.58 -24.16 -20.37
C SER A 194 -6.17 -24.55 -19.97
N ALA A 195 -5.28 -23.57 -19.84
CA ALA A 195 -3.90 -23.78 -19.42
C ALA A 195 -3.85 -24.08 -17.92
N ASP A 196 -4.57 -23.31 -17.10
CA ASP A 196 -4.66 -23.50 -15.64
C ASP A 196 -5.22 -24.89 -15.30
N LEU A 197 -6.32 -25.29 -15.96
CA LEU A 197 -6.90 -26.62 -15.75
C LEU A 197 -5.94 -27.75 -16.19
N ALA A 198 -5.17 -27.56 -17.26
CA ALA A 198 -4.16 -28.52 -17.69
C ALA A 198 -3.03 -28.65 -16.66
N GLN A 199 -2.79 -27.60 -15.88
CA GLN A 199 -1.84 -27.57 -14.77
C GLN A 199 -2.44 -28.06 -13.44
N GLY A 200 -3.75 -28.32 -13.38
CA GLY A 200 -4.48 -28.74 -12.19
C GLY A 200 -5.03 -27.59 -11.34
N ASP A 201 -4.84 -26.35 -11.80
CA ASP A 201 -5.28 -25.14 -11.12
C ASP A 201 -6.72 -24.77 -11.51
N LEU A 202 -7.46 -24.25 -10.54
CA LEU A 202 -8.76 -23.62 -10.73
C LEU A 202 -8.80 -22.34 -9.90
N LEU A 203 -8.40 -21.23 -10.51
CA LEU A 203 -8.16 -19.95 -9.84
C LEU A 203 -9.46 -19.14 -9.61
N LEU A 204 -10.50 -19.81 -9.13
CA LEU A 204 -11.80 -19.24 -8.80
C LEU A 204 -12.12 -19.47 -7.31
N PRO A 205 -12.80 -18.53 -6.65
CA PRO A 205 -13.21 -18.73 -5.27
C PRO A 205 -14.31 -19.80 -5.15
N GLN A 206 -14.25 -20.59 -4.08
CA GLN A 206 -15.23 -21.64 -3.80
C GLN A 206 -16.64 -21.07 -3.73
N GLU A 207 -16.81 -19.88 -3.13
CA GLU A 207 -18.07 -19.13 -3.12
C GLU A 207 -18.70 -18.95 -4.53
N ALA A 208 -17.88 -18.70 -5.57
CA ALA A 208 -18.38 -18.58 -6.93
C ALA A 208 -18.73 -19.94 -7.55
N LEU A 209 -17.99 -21.00 -7.22
CA LEU A 209 -18.24 -22.36 -7.69
C LEU A 209 -19.51 -22.95 -7.07
N ASP A 210 -19.73 -22.72 -5.78
CA ASP A 210 -20.88 -23.22 -5.02
C ASP A 210 -22.22 -22.66 -5.54
N ALA A 211 -22.20 -21.45 -6.11
CA ALA A 211 -23.36 -20.86 -6.78
C ALA A 211 -23.79 -21.63 -8.05
N PHE A 212 -22.93 -22.50 -8.60
CA PHE A 212 -23.21 -23.33 -9.78
C PHE A 212 -22.86 -24.80 -9.52
N PRO A 213 -23.70 -25.53 -8.75
CA PRO A 213 -23.42 -26.92 -8.37
C PRO A 213 -23.08 -27.82 -9.56
N GLY A 214 -21.97 -28.56 -9.43
CA GLY A 214 -21.44 -29.45 -10.48
C GLY A 214 -20.58 -28.78 -11.55
N ALA A 215 -20.42 -27.46 -11.54
CA ALA A 215 -19.53 -26.76 -12.45
C ALA A 215 -18.05 -27.09 -12.19
N GLU A 216 -17.63 -27.14 -10.91
CA GLU A 216 -16.26 -27.46 -10.51
C GLU A 216 -15.84 -28.86 -10.99
N ASP A 217 -16.60 -29.90 -10.63
CA ASP A 217 -16.34 -31.27 -11.05
C ASP A 217 -16.26 -31.40 -12.57
N ALA A 218 -17.16 -30.71 -13.28
CA ALA A 218 -17.17 -30.70 -14.74
C ALA A 218 -15.91 -30.02 -15.30
N LEU A 219 -15.49 -28.87 -14.76
CA LEU A 219 -14.28 -28.16 -15.16
C LEU A 219 -13.03 -29.00 -14.93
N ARG A 220 -12.88 -29.61 -13.74
CA ARG A 220 -11.74 -30.49 -13.41
C ARG A 220 -11.68 -31.74 -14.30
N GLN A 221 -12.82 -32.21 -14.79
CA GLN A 221 -12.91 -33.33 -15.74
C GLN A 221 -12.80 -32.88 -17.22
N GLY A 222 -12.59 -31.59 -17.50
CA GLY A 222 -12.55 -31.04 -18.86
C GLY A 222 -13.88 -31.11 -19.61
N LYS A 223 -15.01 -31.16 -18.90
CA LYS A 223 -16.37 -31.28 -19.44
C LYS A 223 -17.07 -29.93 -19.48
N TRP A 224 -17.66 -29.61 -20.63
CA TRP A 224 -18.54 -28.46 -20.79
C TRP A 224 -19.99 -28.81 -20.42
N SER A 225 -20.37 -28.57 -19.17
CA SER A 225 -21.73 -28.80 -18.69
C SER A 225 -22.62 -27.54 -18.78
N PRO A 226 -23.96 -27.64 -18.65
CA PRO A 226 -24.82 -26.48 -18.52
C PRO A 226 -24.47 -25.58 -17.32
N ALA A 227 -24.03 -26.18 -16.20
CA ALA A 227 -23.58 -25.46 -15.01
C ALA A 227 -22.27 -24.69 -15.29
N THR A 228 -21.31 -25.32 -15.97
CA THR A 228 -20.08 -24.67 -16.44
C THR A 228 -20.38 -23.49 -17.36
N ALA A 229 -21.28 -23.67 -18.33
CA ALA A 229 -21.67 -22.59 -19.24
C ALA A 229 -22.35 -21.42 -18.51
N ALA A 230 -23.12 -21.69 -17.45
CA ALA A 230 -23.73 -20.66 -16.62
C ALA A 230 -22.69 -19.92 -15.78
N LEU A 231 -21.79 -20.64 -15.10
CA LEU A 231 -20.69 -20.07 -14.32
C LEU A 231 -19.83 -19.12 -15.19
N ILE A 232 -19.35 -19.61 -16.34
CA ILE A 232 -18.48 -18.81 -17.22
C ILE A 232 -19.19 -17.53 -17.68
N ARG A 233 -20.49 -17.60 -18.03
CA ARG A 233 -21.27 -16.43 -18.44
C ARG A 233 -21.41 -15.39 -17.33
N GLU A 234 -21.59 -15.82 -16.09
CA GLU A 234 -21.71 -14.93 -14.94
C GLU A 234 -20.36 -14.28 -14.60
N LEU A 235 -19.28 -15.05 -14.66
CA LEU A 235 -17.92 -14.53 -14.47
C LEU A 235 -17.49 -13.57 -15.59
N THR A 236 -17.82 -13.85 -16.86
CA THR A 236 -17.54 -12.91 -17.96
C THR A 236 -18.36 -11.63 -17.83
N ALA A 237 -19.63 -11.71 -17.40
CA ALA A 237 -20.46 -10.54 -17.13
C ALA A 237 -19.88 -9.69 -15.99
N LEU A 238 -19.45 -10.33 -14.89
CA LEU A 238 -18.82 -9.67 -13.75
C LEU A 238 -17.51 -8.98 -14.13
N ALA A 239 -16.61 -9.69 -14.82
CA ALA A 239 -15.36 -9.13 -15.33
C ALA A 239 -15.62 -7.92 -16.23
N ARG A 240 -16.61 -8.02 -17.14
CA ARG A 240 -17.01 -6.93 -18.05
C ARG A 240 -17.47 -5.69 -17.28
N GLN A 241 -18.25 -5.87 -16.21
CA GLN A 241 -18.69 -4.78 -15.34
C GLN A 241 -17.52 -4.10 -14.61
N TRP A 242 -16.52 -4.88 -14.19
CA TRP A 242 -15.34 -4.39 -13.49
C TRP A 242 -14.36 -3.63 -14.40
N VAL A 243 -14.11 -4.12 -15.62
CA VAL A 243 -13.21 -3.43 -16.58
C VAL A 243 -13.88 -2.26 -17.31
N THR A 244 -15.20 -2.08 -17.20
CA THR A 244 -15.95 -0.99 -17.87
C THR A 244 -16.24 0.15 -16.90
N ARG A 245 -15.25 1.02 -16.65
CA ARG A 245 -15.39 2.17 -15.74
C ARG A 245 -15.00 3.49 -16.40
N PRO A 246 -15.97 4.25 -16.98
CA PRO A 246 -15.71 5.52 -17.65
C PRO A 246 -15.09 6.61 -16.75
N ALA A 247 -15.19 6.44 -15.43
CA ALA A 247 -14.68 7.39 -14.44
C ALA A 247 -13.16 7.29 -14.23
N MET A 248 -12.48 6.19 -14.61
CA MET A 248 -11.06 5.98 -14.29
C MET A 248 -10.13 7.00 -14.95
N THR A 249 -10.41 7.39 -16.19
CA THR A 249 -9.54 8.26 -16.98
C THR A 249 -9.87 9.75 -16.81
N ARG A 250 -10.94 10.09 -16.07
CA ARG A 250 -11.38 11.48 -15.91
C ARG A 250 -10.43 12.27 -15.02
N GLY A 251 -9.75 13.26 -15.60
CA GLY A 251 -8.76 14.11 -14.93
C GLY A 251 -7.33 13.59 -15.05
N MET A 252 -7.13 12.44 -15.71
CA MET A 252 -5.81 11.92 -16.05
C MET A 252 -5.26 12.61 -17.29
N HIS A 253 -3.93 12.69 -17.38
CA HIS A 253 -3.28 13.14 -18.60
C HIS A 253 -3.73 12.28 -19.81
N PRO A 254 -3.96 12.86 -21.01
CA PRO A 254 -4.48 12.12 -22.17
C PRO A 254 -3.64 10.89 -22.54
N GLY A 255 -2.33 10.97 -22.39
CA GLY A 255 -1.39 9.87 -22.68
C GLY A 255 -1.71 8.59 -21.91
N PRO A 256 -1.56 8.55 -20.57
CA PRO A 256 -1.90 7.35 -19.78
C PRO A 256 -3.38 6.98 -19.86
N ALA A 257 -4.28 7.97 -20.00
CA ALA A 257 -5.70 7.71 -20.20
C ALA A 257 -5.98 6.88 -21.46
N ILE A 258 -5.28 7.14 -22.57
CA ILE A 258 -5.39 6.36 -23.81
C ILE A 258 -4.87 4.93 -23.61
N VAL A 259 -3.81 4.74 -22.82
CA VAL A 259 -3.26 3.41 -22.52
C VAL A 259 -4.29 2.58 -21.74
N LEU A 260 -4.86 3.14 -20.67
CA LEU A 260 -5.87 2.47 -19.86
C LEU A 260 -7.17 2.20 -20.64
N ASP A 261 -7.63 3.16 -21.45
CA ASP A 261 -8.79 2.99 -22.32
C ASP A 261 -8.58 1.85 -23.33
N ALA A 262 -7.40 1.79 -23.96
CA ALA A 262 -7.05 0.71 -24.87
C ALA A 262 -6.98 -0.65 -24.16
N ALA A 263 -6.41 -0.71 -22.95
CA ALA A 263 -6.37 -1.93 -22.14
C ALA A 263 -7.78 -2.43 -21.80
N ALA A 264 -8.65 -1.55 -21.29
CA ALA A 264 -10.05 -1.87 -21.00
C ALA A 264 -10.81 -2.34 -22.26
N CYS A 265 -10.56 -1.73 -23.42
CA CYS A 265 -11.17 -2.16 -24.68
C CYS A 265 -10.69 -3.55 -25.11
N LEU A 266 -9.40 -3.85 -24.96
CA LEU A 266 -8.85 -5.17 -25.28
C LEU A 266 -9.41 -6.24 -24.35
N MET A 267 -9.47 -5.97 -23.04
CA MET A 267 -10.09 -6.89 -22.07
C MET A 267 -11.55 -7.18 -22.40
N ARG A 268 -12.34 -6.18 -22.79
CA ARG A 268 -13.72 -6.42 -23.27
C ARG A 268 -13.77 -7.30 -24.52
N ALA A 269 -12.89 -7.04 -25.49
CA ALA A 269 -12.81 -7.86 -26.70
C ALA A 269 -12.33 -9.30 -26.41
N GLN A 270 -11.53 -9.47 -25.37
CA GLN A 270 -11.10 -10.76 -24.84
C GLN A 270 -12.28 -11.50 -24.20
N LEU A 271 -13.08 -10.82 -23.35
CA LEU A 271 -14.30 -11.38 -22.78
C LEU A 271 -15.33 -11.76 -23.85
N ASP A 272 -15.48 -10.96 -24.92
CA ASP A 272 -16.30 -11.33 -26.08
C ASP A 272 -15.80 -12.62 -26.76
N ALA A 273 -14.48 -12.83 -26.79
CA ALA A 273 -13.90 -14.05 -27.32
C ALA A 273 -14.10 -15.26 -26.39
N VAL A 274 -14.07 -15.06 -25.06
CA VAL A 274 -14.42 -16.08 -24.05
C VAL A 274 -15.88 -16.50 -24.22
N ASP A 275 -16.80 -15.54 -24.30
CA ASP A 275 -18.23 -15.80 -24.50
C ASP A 275 -18.49 -16.57 -25.81
N ALA A 276 -17.77 -16.23 -26.89
CA ALA A 276 -17.88 -16.90 -28.18
C ALA A 276 -17.23 -18.29 -28.24
N ALA A 277 -16.27 -18.59 -27.37
CA ALA A 277 -15.52 -19.85 -27.41
C ALA A 277 -16.37 -21.07 -27.02
N GLY A 278 -17.34 -20.91 -26.11
CA GLY A 278 -18.16 -22.00 -25.58
C GLY A 278 -17.29 -23.18 -25.12
N HIS A 279 -17.64 -24.40 -25.54
CA HIS A 279 -16.88 -25.61 -25.18
C HIS A 279 -15.40 -25.61 -25.60
N SER A 280 -15.01 -24.78 -26.57
CA SER A 280 -13.60 -24.68 -26.99
C SER A 280 -12.72 -23.94 -25.97
N LEU A 281 -13.34 -23.24 -25.00
CA LEU A 281 -12.66 -22.57 -23.90
C LEU A 281 -11.81 -23.51 -23.05
N LEU A 282 -12.24 -24.78 -22.89
CA LEU A 282 -11.50 -25.79 -22.13
C LEU A 282 -10.35 -26.44 -22.92
N LYS A 283 -10.16 -26.04 -24.18
CA LYS A 283 -9.14 -26.64 -25.08
C LYS A 283 -8.06 -25.67 -25.51
N ARG A 284 -8.38 -24.38 -25.56
CA ARG A 284 -7.45 -23.33 -26.00
C ARG A 284 -7.88 -21.98 -25.46
N ALA A 285 -6.89 -21.14 -25.17
CA ALA A 285 -7.12 -19.74 -24.82
C ALA A 285 -7.84 -19.00 -25.97
N PRO A 286 -8.99 -18.35 -25.71
CA PRO A 286 -9.67 -17.53 -26.69
C PRO A 286 -8.82 -16.29 -27.01
N ARG A 287 -8.95 -15.76 -28.22
CA ARG A 287 -8.25 -14.54 -28.63
C ARG A 287 -9.22 -13.64 -29.40
N PRO A 288 -9.11 -12.30 -29.27
CA PRO A 288 -10.00 -11.40 -29.98
C PRO A 288 -9.64 -11.41 -31.47
N SER A 289 -10.64 -11.19 -32.32
CA SER A 289 -10.41 -11.16 -33.76
C SER A 289 -9.42 -10.07 -34.16
N LEU A 290 -8.69 -10.28 -35.26
CA LEU A 290 -7.75 -9.28 -35.77
C LEU A 290 -8.46 -7.94 -36.02
N ALA A 291 -9.70 -7.97 -36.53
CA ALA A 291 -10.52 -6.79 -36.78
C ALA A 291 -10.87 -6.01 -35.50
N ALA A 292 -11.23 -6.72 -34.41
CA ALA A 292 -11.49 -6.09 -33.12
C ALA A 292 -10.21 -5.42 -32.57
N ARG A 293 -9.09 -6.15 -32.61
CA ARG A 293 -7.78 -5.64 -32.14
C ARG A 293 -7.32 -4.44 -32.94
N THR A 294 -7.43 -4.47 -34.27
CA THR A 294 -7.04 -3.33 -35.11
C THR A 294 -7.95 -2.12 -34.91
N GLY A 295 -9.26 -2.35 -34.77
CA GLY A 295 -10.24 -1.31 -34.46
C GLY A 295 -9.97 -0.56 -33.16
N ILE A 296 -9.39 -1.24 -32.15
CA ILE A 296 -9.01 -0.63 -30.88
C ILE A 296 -7.62 0.05 -30.98
N LEU A 297 -6.63 -0.69 -31.48
CA LEU A 297 -5.23 -0.29 -31.38
C LEU A 297 -4.81 0.80 -32.37
N VAL A 298 -5.40 0.83 -33.58
CA VAL A 298 -5.03 1.84 -34.59
C VAL A 298 -5.42 3.25 -34.13
N PRO A 299 -6.67 3.51 -33.68
CA PRO A 299 -7.03 4.81 -33.13
C PRO A 299 -6.21 5.16 -31.87
N ALA A 300 -5.97 4.18 -30.98
CA ALA A 300 -5.17 4.40 -29.78
C ALA A 300 -3.74 4.85 -30.11
N ARG A 301 -3.08 4.23 -31.10
CA ARG A 301 -1.72 4.63 -31.55
C ARG A 301 -1.68 6.04 -32.11
N ILE A 302 -2.68 6.44 -32.90
CA ILE A 302 -2.76 7.79 -33.48
C ILE A 302 -2.94 8.81 -32.35
N ARG A 303 -3.92 8.60 -31.47
CA ARG A 303 -4.19 9.49 -30.32
C ARG A 303 -3.00 9.58 -29.38
N SER A 304 -2.36 8.45 -29.06
CA SER A 304 -1.17 8.38 -28.20
C SER A 304 -0.01 9.16 -28.79
N LYS A 305 0.29 8.99 -30.09
CA LYS A 305 1.38 9.72 -30.76
C LYS A 305 1.14 11.24 -30.70
N LEU A 306 -0.10 11.69 -30.90
CA LEU A 306 -0.45 13.10 -30.78
C LEU A 306 -0.28 13.59 -29.33
N ALA A 307 -0.84 12.88 -28.36
CA ALA A 307 -0.73 13.23 -26.94
C ALA A 307 0.74 13.42 -26.53
N TRP A 308 1.59 12.43 -26.81
CA TRP A 308 3.00 12.48 -26.44
C TRP A 308 3.85 13.47 -27.25
N SER A 309 3.37 13.90 -28.42
CA SER A 309 4.04 14.99 -29.16
C SER A 309 3.82 16.37 -28.53
N LEU A 310 2.76 16.51 -27.72
CA LEU A 310 2.38 17.76 -27.06
C LEU A 310 2.78 17.80 -25.58
N THR A 311 3.29 16.69 -25.04
CA THR A 311 3.65 16.56 -23.63
C THR A 311 5.16 16.67 -23.44
N PRO A 312 5.66 17.71 -22.75
CA PRO A 312 7.05 17.73 -22.33
C PRO A 312 7.28 16.63 -21.28
N LEU A 313 8.31 15.80 -21.49
CA LEU A 313 8.70 14.74 -20.56
C LEU A 313 9.99 15.13 -19.86
N THR A 314 10.07 14.82 -18.58
CA THR A 314 11.27 15.02 -17.76
C THR A 314 11.96 13.67 -17.59
N MET A 315 13.28 13.63 -17.79
CA MET A 315 14.10 12.50 -17.36
C MET A 315 14.74 12.90 -16.03
N PRO A 316 14.41 12.24 -14.91
CA PRO A 316 15.13 12.50 -13.68
C PRO A 316 16.61 12.14 -13.90
N GLY A 317 17.53 12.94 -13.35
CA GLY A 317 18.95 12.59 -13.38
C GLY A 317 19.15 11.25 -12.64
N PRO A 318 19.98 10.32 -13.17
CA PRO A 318 20.14 8.99 -12.58
C PRO A 318 20.59 9.12 -11.12
N ARG A 319 19.94 8.37 -10.23
CA ARG A 319 20.40 8.27 -8.84
C ARG A 319 21.75 7.55 -8.90
N ARG A 320 22.84 8.24 -8.58
CA ARG A 320 24.13 7.56 -8.41
C ARG A 320 23.94 6.55 -7.27
N PRO A 321 24.33 5.27 -7.44
CA PRO A 321 24.49 4.41 -6.27
C PRO A 321 25.39 5.18 -5.31
N ALA A 322 24.95 5.32 -4.06
CA ALA A 322 25.67 6.12 -3.09
C ALA A 322 27.15 5.69 -3.13
N ALA A 323 28.04 6.60 -3.52
CA ALA A 323 29.47 6.36 -3.40
C ALA A 323 29.67 5.93 -1.95
N THR A 324 30.36 4.80 -1.76
CA THR A 324 30.66 4.21 -0.47
C THR A 324 31.43 5.21 0.39
N VAL A 325 30.70 6.11 1.04
CA VAL A 325 31.08 6.59 2.35
C VAL A 325 31.06 5.32 3.19
N ARG A 326 32.24 4.86 3.60
CA ARG A 326 32.37 3.98 4.77
C ARG A 326 31.81 4.75 5.97
N GLY A 327 30.50 4.87 6.05
CA GLY A 327 29.78 4.91 7.31
C GLY A 327 29.94 3.53 7.95
N PRO A 328 29.76 3.40 9.27
CA PRO A 328 29.93 2.12 9.93
C PRO A 328 29.08 1.09 9.19
N SER A 329 29.67 -0.08 8.99
CA SER A 329 29.06 -1.28 8.44
C SER A 329 27.55 -1.28 8.67
N ALA A 330 26.77 -1.62 7.65
CA ALA A 330 25.52 -2.32 7.89
C ALA A 330 25.92 -3.63 8.60
N GLU A 331 26.16 -3.54 9.91
CA GLU A 331 25.87 -4.63 10.81
C GLU A 331 24.48 -5.11 10.39
N ALA A 332 24.38 -6.40 10.11
CA ALA A 332 23.10 -7.06 10.00
C ALA A 332 22.17 -6.43 11.05
N GLU A 333 21.10 -5.75 10.62
CA GLU A 333 20.13 -5.14 11.54
C GLU A 333 19.78 -6.27 12.50
N SER A 334 20.25 -6.13 13.75
CA SER A 334 20.10 -7.15 14.76
C SER A 334 18.62 -7.43 14.85
N THR A 335 18.21 -8.65 14.52
CA THR A 335 16.82 -9.11 14.72
C THR A 335 16.45 -9.15 16.20
N ALA A 336 17.40 -8.89 17.12
CA ALA A 336 17.14 -8.76 18.54
C ALA A 336 16.60 -7.35 18.86
N LEU A 337 15.30 -7.30 19.15
CA LEU A 337 14.64 -6.16 19.76
C LEU A 337 15.30 -5.84 21.10
N ARG A 338 15.49 -4.56 21.40
CA ARG A 338 16.10 -4.09 22.65
C ARG A 338 15.02 -3.80 23.70
N PRO A 339 15.31 -4.00 25.01
CA PRO A 339 14.44 -3.48 26.05
C PRO A 339 14.48 -1.94 26.05
N PRO A 340 13.42 -1.27 26.53
CA PRO A 340 13.44 0.18 26.69
C PRO A 340 14.58 0.61 27.65
N PRO A 341 15.23 1.76 27.42
CA PRO A 341 16.24 2.27 28.34
C PRO A 341 15.60 2.64 29.69
N PRO A 342 16.28 2.42 30.82
CA PRO A 342 15.75 2.80 32.13
C PRO A 342 15.60 4.31 32.24
N HIS A 343 14.61 4.77 33.00
CA HIS A 343 14.44 6.20 33.29
C HIS A 343 15.69 6.80 33.95
N SER A 344 16.02 8.04 33.61
CA SER A 344 17.24 8.73 34.07
C SER A 344 17.32 8.89 35.59
N ALA A 345 16.17 8.99 36.28
CA ALA A 345 16.10 9.05 37.74
C ALA A 345 16.03 7.67 38.42
N GLY A 346 16.13 6.57 37.66
CA GLY A 346 16.02 5.21 38.18
C GLY A 346 14.61 4.80 38.58
N ALA A 347 13.59 5.57 38.19
CA ALA A 347 12.20 5.24 38.46
C ALA A 347 11.82 3.88 37.85
N ARG A 348 10.82 3.23 38.43
CA ARG A 348 10.29 1.92 38.00
C ARG A 348 8.77 2.00 37.90
N PRO A 349 8.17 1.23 36.98
CA PRO A 349 6.72 1.22 36.83
C PRO A 349 6.05 0.73 38.14
N PRO A 350 4.90 1.30 38.52
CA PRO A 350 4.11 0.80 39.63
C PRO A 350 3.54 -0.59 39.29
N GLN A 351 3.31 -1.41 40.33
CA GLN A 351 2.60 -2.67 40.15
C GLN A 351 1.09 -2.42 40.08
N ILE A 352 0.50 -2.68 38.93
CA ILE A 352 -0.95 -2.58 38.68
C ILE A 352 -1.48 -3.99 38.46
N ALA A 353 -2.58 -4.34 39.12
CA ALA A 353 -3.23 -5.63 38.91
C ALA A 353 -3.77 -5.73 37.47
N ALA A 354 -3.64 -6.89 36.84
CA ALA A 354 -3.94 -7.06 35.41
C ALA A 354 -5.40 -6.71 35.05
N ASP A 355 -6.36 -6.95 35.95
CA ASP A 355 -7.78 -6.60 35.79
C ASP A 355 -8.07 -5.09 35.91
N ARG A 356 -7.08 -4.31 36.36
CA ARG A 356 -7.14 -2.86 36.53
C ARG A 356 -6.23 -2.09 35.58
N MET A 357 -5.47 -2.79 34.73
CA MET A 357 -4.67 -2.17 33.68
C MET A 357 -5.59 -1.71 32.54
N PRO A 358 -5.51 -0.45 32.09
CA PRO A 358 -6.18 -0.05 30.85
C PRO A 358 -5.55 -0.83 29.68
N ALA A 359 -6.39 -1.39 28.81
CA ALA A 359 -5.92 -1.98 27.56
C ALA A 359 -5.42 -0.92 26.59
N HIS A 360 -6.04 0.28 26.63
CA HIS A 360 -5.74 1.37 25.69
C HIS A 360 -5.73 2.74 26.37
N VAL A 361 -4.57 3.42 26.28
CA VAL A 361 -4.41 4.82 26.67
C VAL A 361 -4.27 5.70 25.42
N ALA A 362 -5.06 6.76 25.33
CA ALA A 362 -4.91 7.77 24.28
C ALA A 362 -4.47 9.10 24.89
N VAL A 363 -3.53 9.80 24.24
CA VAL A 363 -2.89 11.01 24.79
C VAL A 363 -3.00 12.18 23.82
N ILE A 364 -3.55 13.30 24.31
CA ILE A 364 -3.54 14.60 23.63
C ILE A 364 -2.34 15.40 24.14
N MET A 365 -1.32 15.51 23.28
CA MET A 365 -0.02 16.12 23.55
C MET A 365 -0.06 17.65 23.43
N ASP A 366 -0.81 18.30 24.32
CA ASP A 366 -1.02 19.75 24.30
C ASP A 366 0.04 20.48 25.15
N GLY A 367 0.33 21.73 24.79
CA GLY A 367 1.21 22.62 25.53
C GLY A 367 2.52 23.00 24.84
N ASN A 368 2.92 22.33 23.76
CA ASN A 368 4.23 22.55 23.09
C ASN A 368 4.54 24.03 22.81
N GLY A 369 3.64 24.74 22.11
CA GLY A 369 3.85 26.16 21.79
C GLY A 369 3.84 27.08 23.01
N ARG A 370 2.93 26.84 23.97
CA ARG A 370 2.83 27.62 25.22
C ARG A 370 4.07 27.43 26.11
N TRP A 371 4.59 26.22 26.15
CA TRP A 371 5.82 25.88 26.85
C TRP A 371 7.02 26.66 26.32
N ALA A 372 7.15 26.73 24.99
CA ALA A 372 8.22 27.49 24.34
C ALA A 372 8.08 29.00 24.60
N GLU A 373 6.86 29.55 24.44
CA GLU A 373 6.56 30.95 24.70
C GLU A 373 6.90 31.37 26.14
N GLN A 374 6.53 30.56 27.14
CA GLN A 374 6.85 30.83 28.55
C GLN A 374 8.35 30.87 28.85
N ARG A 375 9.16 30.24 28.01
CA ARG A 375 10.62 30.19 28.14
C ARG A 375 11.34 31.15 27.17
N GLY A 376 10.59 31.99 26.44
CA GLY A 376 11.15 32.91 25.45
C GLY A 376 11.76 32.21 24.23
N LEU A 377 11.35 30.97 23.94
CA LEU A 377 11.85 30.14 22.85
C LEU A 377 10.87 30.17 21.65
N PRO A 378 11.36 29.96 20.42
CA PRO A 378 10.50 29.75 19.25
C PRO A 378 9.59 28.52 19.43
N ARG A 379 8.34 28.60 18.96
CA ARG A 379 7.36 27.50 19.07
C ARG A 379 7.86 26.14 18.55
N PRO A 380 8.63 26.05 17.45
CA PRO A 380 9.21 24.78 17.01
C PRO A 380 10.06 24.05 18.05
N GLU A 381 10.72 24.78 18.96
CA GLU A 381 11.56 24.19 20.00
C GLU A 381 10.72 23.39 21.01
N GLY A 382 9.49 23.83 21.29
CA GLY A 382 8.56 23.07 22.12
C GLY A 382 8.17 21.73 21.48
N HIS A 383 7.98 21.70 20.16
CA HIS A 383 7.70 20.45 19.44
C HIS A 383 8.90 19.50 19.44
N ARG A 384 10.13 20.03 19.29
CA ARG A 384 11.37 19.25 19.35
C ARG A 384 11.54 18.55 20.71
N VAL A 385 11.30 19.25 21.82
CA VAL A 385 11.32 18.64 23.16
C VAL A 385 10.12 17.70 23.34
N GLY A 386 8.99 18.02 22.75
CA GLY A 386 7.82 17.15 22.71
C GLY A 386 8.06 15.79 22.05
N THR A 387 8.93 15.70 21.04
CA THR A 387 9.33 14.41 20.46
C THR A 387 10.03 13.52 21.49
N ALA A 388 10.90 14.09 22.32
CA ALA A 388 11.56 13.33 23.39
C ALA A 388 10.56 12.84 24.46
N ALA A 389 9.56 13.65 24.81
CA ALA A 389 8.47 13.24 25.70
C ALA A 389 7.64 12.08 25.11
N ALA A 390 7.44 12.06 23.79
CA ALA A 390 6.77 10.94 23.12
C ALA A 390 7.58 9.64 23.23
N HIS A 391 8.90 9.69 23.11
CA HIS A 391 9.76 8.52 23.34
C HIS A 391 9.65 8.03 24.78
N GLU A 392 9.65 8.93 25.76
CA GLU A 392 9.43 8.56 27.16
C GLU A 392 8.08 7.87 27.38
N MET A 393 6.99 8.31 26.72
CA MET A 393 5.71 7.58 26.79
C MET A 393 5.82 6.16 26.27
N VAL A 394 6.50 5.95 25.14
CA VAL A 394 6.69 4.63 24.53
C VAL A 394 7.51 3.73 25.46
N TYR A 395 8.58 4.26 26.06
CA TYR A 395 9.38 3.51 27.03
C TYR A 395 8.57 3.15 28.27
N GLY A 396 7.81 4.11 28.81
CA GLY A 396 6.93 3.89 29.95
C GLY A 396 5.85 2.85 29.71
N ALA A 397 5.24 2.89 28.52
CA ALA A 397 4.21 1.96 28.08
C ALA A 397 4.77 0.53 27.97
N LEU A 398 5.96 0.35 27.38
CA LEU A 398 6.63 -0.95 27.33
C LEU A 398 7.03 -1.45 28.72
N GLU A 399 7.57 -0.59 29.58
CA GLU A 399 8.01 -0.97 30.94
C GLU A 399 6.84 -1.43 31.83
N ILE A 400 5.64 -0.86 31.64
CA ILE A 400 4.43 -1.22 32.39
C ILE A 400 3.55 -2.26 31.68
N ASP A 401 3.98 -2.78 30.52
CA ASP A 401 3.24 -3.74 29.69
C ASP A 401 1.86 -3.23 29.21
N LEU A 402 1.79 -1.95 28.86
CA LEU A 402 0.62 -1.37 28.20
C LEU A 402 0.52 -1.89 26.76
N ARG A 403 -0.66 -2.33 26.35
CA ARG A 403 -0.87 -2.99 25.04
C ARG A 403 -1.12 -2.00 23.91
N HIS A 404 -1.88 -0.93 24.15
CA HIS A 404 -2.21 0.08 23.15
C HIS A 404 -1.95 1.49 23.68
N LEU A 405 -1.19 2.27 22.90
CA LEU A 405 -0.95 3.70 23.14
C LEU A 405 -1.29 4.47 21.86
N THR A 406 -2.18 5.46 21.94
CA THR A 406 -2.51 6.33 20.80
C THR A 406 -2.12 7.79 21.07
N LEU A 407 -1.31 8.40 20.21
CA LEU A 407 -0.79 9.76 20.40
C LEU A 407 -1.35 10.74 19.37
N TYR A 408 -1.88 11.89 19.81
CA TYR A 408 -2.39 12.92 18.91
C TYR A 408 -1.29 13.86 18.39
N ALA A 409 -0.56 13.43 17.37
CA ALA A 409 0.62 14.14 16.86
C ALA A 409 0.30 15.36 15.98
N PHE A 410 -0.67 15.23 15.06
CA PHE A 410 -1.06 16.35 14.18
C PHE A 410 -2.54 16.28 13.79
N SER A 411 -3.28 17.34 14.10
CA SER A 411 -4.74 17.44 13.90
C SER A 411 -5.10 18.10 12.56
N THR A 412 -6.29 17.79 12.01
CA THR A 412 -6.86 18.48 10.84
C THR A 412 -7.05 19.98 11.06
N GLU A 413 -7.21 20.43 12.31
CA GLU A 413 -7.31 21.84 12.68
C GLU A 413 -5.94 22.53 12.73
N ASN A 414 -4.83 21.79 12.78
CA ASN A 414 -3.48 22.36 12.82
C ASN A 414 -3.05 23.00 11.49
N TRP A 415 -3.75 22.72 10.39
CA TRP A 415 -3.58 23.43 9.11
C TRP A 415 -3.91 24.93 9.18
N LYS A 416 -4.50 25.42 10.27
CA LYS A 416 -4.74 26.86 10.52
C LYS A 416 -3.53 27.59 11.11
N ARG A 417 -2.45 26.86 11.46
CA ARG A 417 -1.21 27.43 11.98
C ARG A 417 -0.36 28.04 10.86
N ASP A 418 0.73 28.71 11.23
CA ASP A 418 1.70 29.22 10.28
C ASP A 418 2.35 28.08 9.47
N THR A 419 2.60 28.34 8.18
CA THR A 419 3.16 27.36 7.23
C THR A 419 4.55 26.87 7.65
N GLU A 420 5.38 27.74 8.23
CA GLU A 420 6.71 27.37 8.71
C GLU A 420 6.59 26.39 9.90
N GLU A 421 5.70 26.69 10.86
CA GLU A 421 5.44 25.78 12.00
C GLU A 421 4.96 24.40 11.52
N ILE A 422 4.03 24.37 10.55
CA ILE A 422 3.53 23.11 9.98
C ILE A 422 4.67 22.32 9.33
N THR A 423 5.50 22.98 8.51
CA THR A 423 6.59 22.33 7.78
C THR A 423 7.59 21.71 8.75
N THR A 424 7.99 22.44 9.80
CA THR A 424 8.91 21.93 10.82
C THR A 424 8.35 20.73 11.58
N ILE A 425 7.06 20.75 11.95
CA ILE A 425 6.44 19.59 12.63
C ILE A 425 6.48 18.34 11.74
N LEU A 426 6.12 18.47 10.46
CA LEU A 426 6.09 17.33 9.54
C LEU A 426 7.49 16.79 9.24
N GLU A 427 8.49 17.66 9.13
CA GLU A 427 9.90 17.28 9.00
C GLU A 427 10.45 16.58 10.25
N GLU A 428 10.06 17.03 11.44
CA GLU A 428 10.44 16.39 12.71
C GLU A 428 9.88 14.97 12.82
N ILE A 429 8.59 14.80 12.52
CA ILE A 429 7.93 13.48 12.49
C ILE A 429 8.65 12.57 11.49
N ARG A 430 8.96 13.08 10.29
CA ARG A 430 9.68 12.32 9.26
C ARG A 430 11.03 11.84 9.75
N ARG A 431 11.81 12.74 10.38
CA ARG A 431 13.12 12.41 10.93
C ARG A 431 13.03 11.38 12.04
N ASP A 432 12.03 11.49 12.92
CA ASP A 432 11.83 10.55 14.02
C ASP A 432 11.45 9.14 13.54
N LEU A 433 10.68 9.03 12.45
CA LEU A 433 10.40 7.73 11.84
C LEU A 433 11.66 7.07 11.28
N ASP A 434 12.57 7.84 10.71
CA ASP A 434 13.79 7.32 10.07
C ASP A 434 14.91 7.01 11.09
N GLU A 435 15.08 7.88 12.09
CA GLU A 435 16.24 7.91 13.00
C GLU A 435 15.88 7.80 14.49
N GLY A 436 14.60 7.67 14.83
CA GLY A 436 14.12 7.71 16.20
C GLY A 436 14.59 6.54 17.07
N PRO A 437 14.79 6.77 18.38
CA PRO A 437 15.37 5.79 19.29
C PRO A 437 14.40 4.63 19.64
N ILE A 438 13.13 4.71 19.24
CA ILE A 438 12.14 3.64 19.43
C ILE A 438 12.19 2.58 18.32
N ARG A 439 12.98 2.81 17.27
CA ARG A 439 13.04 1.97 16.07
C ARG A 439 13.40 0.51 16.36
N ASP A 440 14.23 0.25 17.35
CA ASP A 440 14.74 -1.09 17.72
C ASP A 440 13.99 -1.74 18.89
N LEU A 441 12.89 -1.14 19.36
CA LEU A 441 12.04 -1.67 20.43
C LEU A 441 10.91 -2.55 19.89
N ASP A 442 10.29 -3.35 20.75
CA ASP A 442 9.12 -4.19 20.39
C ASP A 442 7.81 -3.37 20.29
N VAL A 443 7.78 -2.42 19.34
CA VAL A 443 6.66 -1.51 19.09
C VAL A 443 6.11 -1.71 17.67
N ARG A 444 4.85 -2.13 17.56
CA ARG A 444 4.05 -2.13 16.33
C ARG A 444 3.50 -0.73 16.09
N GLN A 445 4.06 -0.02 15.11
CA GLN A 445 3.63 1.34 14.77
C GLN A 445 2.46 1.30 13.79
N ARG A 446 1.47 2.18 14.01
CA ARG A 446 0.31 2.39 13.15
C ARG A 446 0.11 3.89 12.94
N TRP A 447 -0.27 4.28 11.74
CA TRP A 447 -0.68 5.64 11.41
C TRP A 447 -2.20 5.69 11.32
N LEU A 448 -2.83 6.64 12.02
CA LEU A 448 -4.25 6.92 11.89
C LEU A 448 -4.45 8.35 11.41
N GLY A 449 -5.06 8.54 10.24
CA GLY A 449 -5.21 9.84 9.61
C GLY A 449 -5.58 9.76 8.13
N HIS A 450 -5.28 10.81 7.37
CA HIS A 450 -5.51 10.86 5.93
C HIS A 450 -4.32 11.47 5.19
N PRO A 451 -3.96 11.00 3.97
CA PRO A 451 -2.81 11.51 3.23
C PRO A 451 -2.98 12.94 2.70
N ASP A 452 -4.19 13.46 2.59
CA ASP A 452 -4.44 14.78 2.01
C ASP A 452 -3.60 15.88 2.67
N LYS A 453 -2.90 16.66 1.83
CA LYS A 453 -2.00 17.77 2.20
C LYS A 453 -0.71 17.36 2.90
N LEU A 454 -0.53 16.09 3.27
CA LEU A 454 0.76 15.63 3.78
C LEU A 454 1.77 15.53 2.63
N PRO A 455 3.07 15.81 2.88
CA PRO A 455 4.14 15.52 1.94
C PRO A 455 4.15 14.02 1.60
N GLU A 456 4.22 13.69 0.32
CA GLU A 456 4.23 12.31 -0.18
C GLU A 456 5.33 11.47 0.50
N GLU A 457 6.51 12.05 0.69
CA GLU A 457 7.63 11.41 1.37
C GLU A 457 7.31 11.01 2.82
N LEU A 458 6.53 11.82 3.54
CA LEU A 458 6.10 11.49 4.90
C LEU A 458 5.06 10.35 4.89
N VAL A 459 4.10 10.38 3.96
CA VAL A 459 3.12 9.29 3.79
C VAL A 459 3.84 7.97 3.51
N GLN A 460 4.83 7.98 2.62
CA GLN A 460 5.64 6.79 2.32
C GLN A 460 6.43 6.30 3.53
N ALA A 461 6.99 7.20 4.36
CA ALA A 461 7.68 6.82 5.59
C ALA A 461 6.74 6.16 6.60
N LEU A 462 5.54 6.72 6.80
CA LEU A 462 4.51 6.15 7.68
C LEU A 462 4.13 4.74 7.24
N VAL A 463 3.77 4.55 5.96
CA VAL A 463 3.39 3.23 5.41
C VAL A 463 4.54 2.22 5.51
N ARG A 464 5.79 2.66 5.26
CA ARG A 464 6.98 1.81 5.40
C ARG A 464 7.14 1.33 6.84
N GLU A 465 6.98 2.22 7.80
CA GLU A 465 7.16 1.93 9.22
C GLU A 465 6.07 1.01 9.77
N GLU A 466 4.81 1.21 9.37
CA GLU A 466 3.72 0.28 9.68
C GLU A 466 4.03 -1.14 9.19
N ARG A 467 4.47 -1.27 7.94
CA ARG A 467 4.82 -2.58 7.35
C ARG A 467 6.02 -3.22 8.04
N ARG A 468 7.04 -2.44 8.38
CA ARG A 468 8.27 -2.91 9.04
C ARG A 468 7.98 -3.48 10.43
N THR A 469 7.04 -2.87 11.14
CA THR A 469 6.77 -3.17 12.55
C THR A 469 5.53 -4.04 12.77
N ARG A 470 4.82 -4.44 11.70
CA ARG A 470 3.53 -5.16 11.76
C ARG A 470 3.50 -6.44 12.63
N ASN A 471 4.63 -7.12 12.76
CA ASN A 471 4.75 -8.40 13.50
C ASN A 471 5.19 -8.22 14.95
N ARG A 472 5.40 -6.98 15.42
CA ARG A 472 5.79 -6.69 16.81
C ARG A 472 4.59 -6.83 17.74
N THR A 473 4.86 -7.27 18.97
CA THR A 473 3.80 -7.72 19.89
C THR A 473 3.84 -7.06 21.26
N GLY A 474 4.88 -6.29 21.57
CA GLY A 474 5.04 -5.59 22.85
C GLY A 474 3.99 -4.49 23.02
N LEU A 475 4.15 -3.39 22.28
CA LEU A 475 3.23 -2.25 22.29
C LEU A 475 2.67 -1.99 20.89
N THR A 476 1.36 -1.78 20.75
CA THR A 476 0.78 -1.14 19.56
C THR A 476 0.75 0.37 19.77
N LEU A 477 1.61 1.09 19.05
CA LEU A 477 1.65 2.54 19.04
C LEU A 477 0.91 3.08 17.82
N THR A 478 -0.24 3.70 18.04
CA THR A 478 -0.98 4.42 16.98
C THR A 478 -0.64 5.91 17.04
N VAL A 479 -0.09 6.45 15.96
CA VAL A 479 0.23 7.88 15.85
C VAL A 479 -0.79 8.56 14.94
N CYS A 480 -1.53 9.51 15.49
CA CYS A 480 -2.55 10.24 14.77
C CYS A 480 -1.97 11.48 14.09
N ILE A 481 -1.80 11.41 12.76
CA ILE A 481 -1.20 12.48 11.93
C ILE A 481 -2.17 12.87 10.82
N ASN A 482 -2.47 14.16 10.71
CA ASN A 482 -3.57 14.68 9.90
C ASN A 482 -4.89 13.98 10.23
N TYR A 483 -5.15 13.84 11.53
CA TYR A 483 -6.32 13.13 12.04
C TYR A 483 -7.39 14.10 12.55
N GLY A 484 -8.63 13.79 12.22
CA GLY A 484 -9.81 14.37 12.84
C GLY A 484 -10.92 13.33 12.95
N GLY A 485 -11.51 13.17 14.13
CA GLY A 485 -12.49 12.12 14.39
C GLY A 485 -13.78 12.24 13.59
N ARG A 486 -14.30 13.45 13.41
CA ARG A 486 -15.44 13.69 12.50
C ARG A 486 -15.14 13.27 11.07
N ASP A 487 -13.91 13.48 10.63
CA ASP A 487 -13.46 13.16 9.28
C ASP A 487 -13.25 11.64 9.12
N GLU A 488 -12.72 10.94 10.13
CA GLU A 488 -12.73 9.48 10.22
C GLU A 488 -14.14 8.90 10.12
N ILE A 489 -15.06 9.36 10.97
CA ILE A 489 -16.47 8.91 10.97
C ILE A 489 -17.12 9.17 9.60
N THR A 490 -16.86 10.32 8.99
CA THR A 490 -17.41 10.66 7.67
C THR A 490 -16.89 9.74 6.58
N ARG A 491 -15.58 9.42 6.58
CA ARG A 491 -15.01 8.47 5.61
C ARG A 491 -15.53 7.06 5.82
N THR A 492 -15.66 6.60 7.07
CA THR A 492 -16.24 5.30 7.39
C THR A 492 -17.70 5.20 6.95
N ALA A 493 -18.51 6.22 7.20
CA ALA A 493 -19.88 6.29 6.71
C ALA A 493 -19.96 6.29 5.17
N ALA A 494 -19.05 6.99 4.49
CA ALA A 494 -18.97 6.97 3.03
C ALA A 494 -18.59 5.59 2.48
N ALA A 495 -17.65 4.89 3.14
CA ALA A 495 -17.27 3.52 2.77
C ALA A 495 -18.44 2.54 2.95
N LEU A 496 -19.18 2.63 4.05
CA LEU A 496 -20.40 1.85 4.28
C LEU A 496 -21.48 2.13 3.23
N ALA A 497 -21.72 3.40 2.90
CA ALA A 497 -22.69 3.76 1.88
C ALA A 497 -22.30 3.20 0.49
N GLN A 498 -21.00 3.16 0.18
CA GLN A 498 -20.49 2.54 -1.04
C GLN A 498 -20.67 1.01 -1.03
N ALA A 499 -20.38 0.34 0.08
CA ALA A 499 -20.62 -1.10 0.23
C ALA A 499 -22.12 -1.44 0.08
N ALA A 500 -23.00 -0.66 0.70
CA ALA A 500 -24.44 -0.82 0.54
C ALA A 500 -24.90 -0.59 -0.90
N HIS A 501 -24.38 0.45 -1.57
CA HIS A 501 -24.69 0.72 -2.97
C HIS A 501 -24.19 -0.38 -3.92
N ALA A 502 -23.08 -1.02 -3.58
CA ALA A 502 -22.53 -2.15 -4.33
C ALA A 502 -23.30 -3.46 -4.12
N GLY A 503 -24.22 -3.51 -3.15
CA GLY A 503 -24.96 -4.72 -2.77
C GLY A 503 -24.21 -5.63 -1.80
N ASP A 504 -23.06 -5.19 -1.27
CA ASP A 504 -22.22 -5.98 -0.37
C ASP A 504 -22.80 -6.01 1.07
N ILE A 505 -23.62 -5.02 1.44
CA ILE A 505 -24.26 -4.89 2.76
C ILE A 505 -25.71 -4.40 2.58
N ASP A 506 -26.65 -4.97 3.34
CA ASP A 506 -28.02 -4.44 3.40
C ASP A 506 -28.05 -3.18 4.31
N PRO A 507 -28.38 -2.00 3.78
CA PRO A 507 -28.45 -0.77 4.57
C PRO A 507 -29.46 -0.84 5.72
N GLY A 508 -30.49 -1.69 5.63
CA GLY A 508 -31.46 -1.91 6.70
C GLY A 508 -30.93 -2.74 7.88
N LEU A 509 -29.76 -3.38 7.74
CA LEU A 509 -29.17 -4.27 8.74
C LEU A 509 -27.87 -3.73 9.38
N ILE A 510 -27.43 -2.52 9.02
CA ILE A 510 -26.21 -1.90 9.55
C ILE A 510 -26.32 -1.69 11.06
N ARG A 511 -25.33 -2.20 11.81
CA ARG A 511 -25.16 -2.06 13.27
C ARG A 511 -23.84 -1.38 13.62
N GLU A 512 -23.62 -1.11 14.90
CA GLU A 512 -22.36 -0.55 15.43
C GLU A 512 -21.14 -1.42 15.05
N ASP A 513 -21.27 -2.75 15.09
CA ASP A 513 -20.21 -3.69 14.68
C ASP A 513 -19.90 -3.63 13.18
N ASP A 514 -20.88 -3.30 12.33
CA ASP A 514 -20.64 -3.06 10.91
C ASP A 514 -19.85 -1.77 10.73
N PHE A 515 -20.18 -0.73 11.49
CA PHE A 515 -19.43 0.53 11.48
C PHE A 515 -18.00 0.34 11.97
N ALA A 516 -17.80 -0.35 13.09
CA ALA A 516 -16.48 -0.63 13.66
C ALA A 516 -15.58 -1.38 12.66
N ARG A 517 -16.10 -2.37 11.94
CA ARG A 517 -15.37 -3.11 10.90
C ARG A 517 -14.94 -2.26 9.69
N HIS A 518 -15.57 -1.11 9.48
CA HIS A 518 -15.25 -0.18 8.40
C HIS A 518 -14.41 1.03 8.87
N LEU A 519 -14.01 1.07 10.15
CA LEU A 519 -12.99 2.00 10.61
C LEU A 519 -11.63 1.66 9.99
N PRO A 520 -10.70 2.63 9.87
CA PRO A 520 -9.38 2.38 9.28
C PRO A 520 -8.59 1.26 9.98
N HIS A 521 -8.77 1.13 11.29
CA HIS A 521 -8.11 0.14 12.14
C HIS A 521 -9.16 -0.61 12.97
N PRO A 522 -9.88 -1.59 12.38
CA PRO A 522 -11.02 -2.25 13.02
C PRO A 522 -10.63 -3.13 14.22
N ASP A 523 -9.35 -3.46 14.37
CA ASP A 523 -8.77 -4.19 15.50
C ASP A 523 -8.30 -3.27 16.64
N MET A 524 -8.46 -1.94 16.52
CA MET A 524 -8.13 -1.01 17.62
C MET A 524 -9.20 -1.06 18.71
N PRO A 525 -8.85 -1.38 19.96
CA PRO A 525 -9.82 -1.42 21.05
C PRO A 525 -10.30 -0.02 21.43
N ASP A 526 -11.43 0.05 22.14
CA ASP A 526 -11.90 1.27 22.79
C ASP A 526 -10.83 1.86 23.70
N VAL A 527 -10.86 3.18 23.87
CA VAL A 527 -9.95 3.90 24.77
C VAL A 527 -10.48 3.77 26.20
N ASP A 528 -9.70 3.16 27.08
CA ASP A 528 -10.02 3.09 28.50
C ASP A 528 -9.72 4.42 29.21
N LEU A 529 -8.59 5.04 28.85
CA LEU A 529 -8.09 6.26 29.47
C LEU A 529 -7.68 7.28 28.40
N LEU A 530 -8.40 8.39 28.34
CA LEU A 530 -8.02 9.56 27.55
C LEU A 530 -7.32 10.57 28.46
N TRP A 531 -6.00 10.70 28.26
CA TRP A 531 -5.18 11.68 28.96
C TRP A 531 -4.91 12.90 28.10
N ARG A 532 -5.00 14.09 28.69
CA ARG A 532 -4.61 15.35 28.06
C ARG A 532 -3.76 16.22 28.97
N THR A 533 -2.68 16.75 28.41
CA THR A 533 -1.77 17.70 29.05
C THR A 533 -2.20 19.16 28.82
N GLY A 534 -1.54 20.10 29.49
CA GLY A 534 -1.69 21.54 29.27
C GLY A 534 -2.98 22.17 29.78
N ASN A 535 -3.62 21.55 30.78
CA ASN A 535 -4.79 22.02 31.53
C ASN A 535 -6.08 22.29 30.74
N GLU A 536 -6.15 21.90 29.47
CA GLU A 536 -7.33 22.09 28.64
C GLU A 536 -8.29 20.90 28.80
N GLN A 537 -9.54 21.16 29.19
CA GLN A 537 -10.52 20.10 29.45
C GLN A 537 -11.47 19.87 28.27
N ARG A 538 -10.95 19.28 27.19
CA ARG A 538 -11.75 18.87 26.01
C ARG A 538 -11.09 17.71 25.28
N THR A 539 -11.86 16.95 24.50
CA THR A 539 -11.35 15.84 23.67
C THR A 539 -10.82 16.31 22.31
N SER A 540 -11.13 17.54 21.89
CA SER A 540 -10.56 18.15 20.67
C SER A 540 -10.71 17.31 19.39
N ASN A 541 -11.87 16.66 19.18
CA ASN A 541 -12.13 15.82 17.99
C ASN A 541 -11.22 14.58 17.90
N PHE A 542 -10.58 14.18 19.01
CA PHE A 542 -9.70 13.03 19.08
C PHE A 542 -10.50 11.75 19.40
N LEU A 543 -10.44 10.75 18.50
CA LEU A 543 -11.01 9.41 18.69
C LEU A 543 -12.46 9.38 19.22
N PRO A 544 -13.41 10.16 18.68
CA PRO A 544 -14.76 10.26 19.24
C PRO A 544 -15.51 8.92 19.25
N TRP A 545 -15.25 8.03 18.29
CA TRP A 545 -15.80 6.67 18.30
C TRP A 545 -15.28 5.88 19.52
N TYR A 546 -13.95 5.78 19.64
CA TYR A 546 -13.27 4.95 20.64
C TYR A 546 -13.29 5.53 22.06
N THR A 547 -13.52 6.84 22.23
CA THR A 547 -13.48 7.52 23.54
C THR A 547 -14.84 7.67 24.20
N THR A 548 -15.90 7.12 23.61
CA THR A 548 -17.28 7.26 24.09
C THR A 548 -17.43 6.88 25.56
N TYR A 549 -16.73 5.84 26.00
CA TYR A 549 -16.75 5.34 27.38
C TYR A 549 -15.42 5.54 28.13
N ALA A 550 -14.50 6.31 27.56
CA ALA A 550 -13.18 6.54 28.14
C ALA A 550 -13.26 7.33 29.45
N GLU A 551 -12.42 6.94 30.41
CA GLU A 551 -12.15 7.82 31.54
C GLU A 551 -11.28 9.00 31.10
N LEU A 552 -11.64 10.19 31.56
CA LEU A 552 -10.91 11.41 31.24
C LEU A 552 -9.92 11.75 32.37
N TYR A 553 -8.67 12.04 32.00
CA TYR A 553 -7.62 12.49 32.90
C TYR A 553 -6.94 13.73 32.31
N PHE A 554 -6.89 14.82 33.09
CA PHE A 554 -6.35 16.09 32.65
C PHE A 554 -5.23 16.51 33.60
N THR A 555 -4.06 16.84 33.06
CA THR A 555 -2.93 17.35 33.84
C THR A 555 -2.63 18.80 33.49
N PRO A 556 -2.17 19.61 34.46
CA PRO A 556 -1.84 21.00 34.22
C PRO A 556 -0.52 21.17 33.45
N ASP A 557 0.41 20.22 33.58
CA ASP A 557 1.75 20.27 32.98
C ASP A 557 1.70 20.24 31.45
N TYR A 558 2.62 20.95 30.81
CA TYR A 558 2.74 20.93 29.35
C TYR A 558 3.46 19.69 28.87
N TRP A 559 3.11 19.23 27.66
CA TRP A 559 3.70 18.04 27.05
C TRP A 559 5.24 17.98 27.10
N PRO A 560 6.01 19.07 26.84
CA PRO A 560 7.48 19.00 26.91
C PRO A 560 8.06 18.77 28.32
N ASP A 561 7.28 18.98 29.38
CA ASP A 561 7.69 18.76 30.78
C ASP A 561 7.28 17.36 31.29
N VAL A 562 6.56 16.58 30.47
CA VAL A 562 6.01 15.26 30.83
C VAL A 562 6.99 14.13 30.48
N ASP A 563 7.03 13.09 31.32
CA ASP A 563 7.76 11.85 31.07
C ASP A 563 6.99 10.59 31.51
N ARG A 564 7.62 9.41 31.37
CA ARG A 564 6.97 8.12 31.63
C ARG A 564 6.35 7.99 33.03
N ARG A 565 6.82 8.76 34.02
CA ARG A 565 6.28 8.75 35.38
C ARG A 565 4.87 9.34 35.41
N ASP A 566 4.60 10.33 34.58
CA ASP A 566 3.28 10.93 34.46
C ASP A 566 2.29 9.98 33.78
N LEU A 567 2.75 9.21 32.78
CA LEU A 567 1.95 8.12 32.19
C LEU A 567 1.57 7.08 33.26
N TRP A 568 2.55 6.62 34.03
CA TRP A 568 2.31 5.68 35.11
C TRP A 568 1.39 6.23 36.19
N GLN A 569 1.49 7.52 36.50
CA GLN A 569 0.58 8.18 37.42
C GLN A 569 -0.85 8.21 36.86
N ALA A 570 -1.03 8.56 35.59
CA ALA A 570 -2.33 8.56 34.93
C ALA A 570 -2.98 7.15 34.97
N ILE A 571 -2.20 6.11 34.65
CA ILE A 571 -2.62 4.71 34.73
C ILE A 571 -2.94 4.31 36.19
N ALA A 572 -2.12 4.74 37.15
CA ALA A 572 -2.35 4.46 38.57
C ALA A 572 -3.65 5.10 39.06
N GLU A 573 -3.96 6.34 38.65
CA GLU A 573 -5.23 7.00 38.98
C GLU A 573 -6.43 6.30 38.35
N TYR A 574 -6.34 5.86 37.09
CA TYR A 574 -7.34 4.99 36.46
C TYR A 574 -7.57 3.72 37.29
N SER A 575 -6.49 3.04 37.70
CA SER A 575 -6.57 1.77 38.44
C SER A 575 -7.21 1.87 39.84
N ARG A 576 -7.27 3.08 40.41
CA ARG A 576 -7.87 3.33 41.74
C ARG A 576 -9.37 3.58 41.68
N ARG A 577 -9.91 3.93 40.51
CA ARG A 577 -11.33 4.23 40.36
C ARG A 577 -12.14 2.95 40.41
N GLN A 578 -13.21 2.95 41.19
CA GLN A 578 -14.16 1.85 41.20
C GLN A 578 -14.94 1.89 39.89
N ARG A 579 -14.80 0.86 39.06
CA ARG A 579 -15.64 0.68 37.86
C ARG A 579 -17.11 0.69 38.29
N ARG A 580 -17.83 1.76 37.98
CA ARG A 580 -19.29 1.80 38.17
C ARG A 580 -19.88 0.89 37.09
N HIS A 581 -20.47 -0.24 37.47
CA HIS A 581 -21.15 -1.13 36.54
C HIS A 581 -22.32 -0.40 35.87
N GLY A 582 -22.08 0.13 34.68
CA GLY A 582 -23.10 0.61 33.75
C GLY A 582 -23.37 -0.44 32.68
N GLY A 583 -23.93 -1.59 33.06
CA GLY A 583 -24.30 -2.73 32.19
C GLY A 583 -23.11 -3.58 31.73
N ALA A 584 -23.07 -4.91 31.80
CA ALA A 584 -24.09 -5.91 32.03
C ALA A 584 -23.59 -6.99 33.01
N GLY A 585 -24.40 -7.29 34.01
CA GLY A 585 -24.54 -8.67 34.47
C GLY A 585 -25.61 -9.32 33.60
N GLN A 586 -25.18 -10.16 32.67
CA GLN A 586 -25.80 -11.41 32.19
C GLN A 586 -25.06 -11.89 30.95
#